data_AF-A0A1D6L941-F1
#
_entry.id   AF-A0A1D6L941-F1
#
_cell.length_a   1.000
_cell.length_b   1.000
_cell.length_c   1.000
_cell.angle_alpha   90.00
_cell.angle_beta   90.00
_cell.angle_gamma   90.00
#
_symmetry.space_group_name_H-M   'P 1'
#
loop_
_entity.id
_entity.type
_entity.pdbx_description
1 polymer ?
#
loop_
_entity_poly.entity_id
_entity_poly.type
_entity_poly.pdbx_seq_one_letter_code
_entity_poly.pdbx_strand_id
1 'polypeptide(L)'
;MDESGEASVGSFRIGPSTLLGRGVAFRVLLFSSLWRLRARAYAAISRVRSAALPVAASWLHLRNSHGVLLMAVLLALFLRKLSAARSRAALARRRRQHEKAMLHAGTYEVWARAAKVLDKMSEQVHEADFYDEELIRNRLEELRRRREDGSLRDVVFCMRGDLVRNLGNMCNPELHKGRLEVPKLIKEYIEEVSTQLRMVCESDTDELLLEEKLAFVQETRHAFGRTALLLSGGASLGSFHVGVVKTLVEHKLLPRIIAGSSVGSIICSIVATRTWPEIESFFTDSLQTLQFFDRMGGIFAVMRRVTTYGALHDISQMQRLLRDLTSNLTFQEAYDMTGRVLGITVCSPRKNEPPRCLNYLTAPHVVIWSAVTASCAFPGLFEAQELMAKDRFGNIVPFHAPFATDPEQGPGASKRRWRDGSLEMDLPMMRLKELFNVNHFIVSQTNPHISPLLRMKELVRAYGGRFAGKA
;
A
#
# COMPACT_ATOMS: atom_id res chain seq x y z
N MET A 1 61.07 19.63 21.61
CA MET A 1 62.12 19.39 20.61
C MET A 1 61.60 18.35 19.67
N ASP A 2 61.20 18.78 18.49
CA ASP A 2 61.38 18.09 17.20
C ASP A 2 60.71 18.97 16.14
N GLU A 3 61.54 19.77 15.48
CA GLU A 3 61.15 20.70 14.42
C GLU A 3 60.85 19.93 13.13
N SER A 4 59.57 19.85 12.78
CA SER A 4 59.09 19.33 11.49
C SER A 4 59.24 20.39 10.40
N GLY A 5 60.23 20.22 9.52
CA GLY A 5 60.36 20.98 8.28
C GLY A 5 59.32 20.53 7.24
N GLU A 6 58.17 21.19 7.20
CA GLU A 6 57.19 21.02 6.13
C GLU A 6 57.65 21.70 4.84
N ALA A 7 57.90 20.91 3.79
CA ALA A 7 58.04 21.41 2.43
C ALA A 7 56.63 21.60 1.82
N SER A 8 56.21 22.85 1.61
CA SER A 8 54.94 23.16 0.95
C SER A 8 55.03 22.88 -0.55
N VAL A 9 54.35 21.83 -1.04
CA VAL A 9 54.20 21.57 -2.48
C VAL A 9 53.03 22.40 -3.00
N GLY A 10 53.32 23.51 -3.68
CA GLY A 10 52.31 24.28 -4.40
C GLY A 10 51.67 23.45 -5.52
N SER A 11 50.33 23.42 -5.58
CA SER A 11 49.60 22.65 -6.60
C SER A 11 49.84 23.24 -8.00
N PHE A 12 50.69 22.60 -8.81
CA PHE A 12 50.83 22.94 -10.23
C PHE A 12 49.68 22.30 -11.02
N ARG A 13 48.78 23.12 -11.57
CA ARG A 13 47.69 22.64 -12.43
C ARG A 13 48.18 22.48 -13.86
N ILE A 14 48.49 21.24 -14.27
CA ILE A 14 48.69 20.89 -15.68
C ILE A 14 47.32 20.58 -16.29
N GLY A 15 46.72 21.57 -16.95
CA GLY A 15 45.50 21.41 -17.73
C GLY A 15 44.54 22.60 -17.66
N PRO A 16 43.65 22.77 -18.66
CA PRO A 16 42.79 23.94 -18.77
C PRO A 16 41.80 24.02 -17.57
N SER A 17 41.74 25.21 -16.97
CA SER A 17 40.94 25.49 -15.75
C SER A 17 39.46 25.76 -16.05
N THR A 18 39.09 26.01 -17.30
CA THR A 18 37.71 26.30 -17.72
C THR A 18 36.94 25.03 -18.06
N LEU A 19 35.64 24.99 -17.73
CA LEU A 19 34.73 23.87 -18.05
C LEU A 19 34.73 23.55 -19.56
N LEU A 20 34.79 24.59 -20.40
CA LEU A 20 34.88 24.49 -21.85
C LEU A 20 36.21 23.85 -22.29
N GLY A 21 37.33 24.27 -21.70
CA GLY A 21 38.64 23.68 -21.98
C GLY A 21 38.76 22.22 -21.54
N ARG A 22 38.16 21.85 -20.40
CA ARG A 22 38.05 20.45 -19.95
C ARG A 22 37.19 19.60 -20.90
N GLY A 23 36.07 20.16 -21.39
CA GLY A 23 35.20 19.49 -22.37
C GLY A 23 35.89 19.22 -23.70
N VAL A 24 36.70 20.16 -24.19
CA VAL A 24 37.49 20.00 -25.42
C VAL A 24 38.61 18.97 -25.23
N ALA A 25 39.36 19.05 -24.12
CA ALA A 25 40.42 18.09 -23.81
C ALA A 25 39.87 16.65 -23.69
N PHE A 26 38.71 16.49 -23.04
CA PHE A 26 38.05 15.19 -22.89
C PHE A 26 37.58 14.63 -24.24
N ARG A 27 37.03 15.48 -25.13
CA ARG A 27 36.69 15.08 -26.50
C ARG A 27 37.92 14.65 -27.29
N VAL A 28 39.01 15.40 -27.26
CA VAL A 28 40.25 15.06 -28.00
C VAL A 28 40.87 13.75 -27.49
N LEU A 29 40.86 13.51 -26.17
CA LEU A 29 41.33 12.25 -25.59
C LEU A 29 40.43 11.06 -25.96
N LEU A 30 39.11 11.23 -25.94
CA LEU A 30 38.17 10.20 -26.38
C LEU A 30 38.30 9.90 -27.87
N PHE A 31 38.35 10.91 -28.74
CA PHE A 31 38.48 10.69 -30.19
C PHE A 31 39.82 10.07 -30.57
N SER A 32 40.92 10.49 -29.94
CA SER A 32 42.24 9.90 -30.21
C SER A 32 42.40 8.49 -29.63
N SER A 33 41.74 8.18 -28.50
CA SER A 33 41.69 6.82 -27.95
C SER A 33 40.80 5.90 -28.79
N LEU A 34 39.63 6.38 -29.23
CA LEU A 34 38.72 5.66 -30.13
C LEU A 34 39.37 5.36 -31.48
N TRP A 35 40.12 6.31 -32.05
CA TRP A 35 40.87 6.08 -33.30
C TRP A 35 41.95 5.01 -33.12
N ARG A 36 42.71 5.07 -32.01
CA ARG A 36 43.71 4.03 -31.68
C ARG A 36 43.08 2.68 -31.40
N LEU A 37 41.91 2.64 -30.75
CA LEU A 37 41.16 1.42 -30.50
C LEU A 37 40.62 0.83 -31.82
N ARG A 38 40.11 1.68 -32.71
CA ARG A 38 39.68 1.28 -34.07
C ARG A 38 40.86 0.74 -34.86
N ALA A 39 42.01 1.40 -34.85
CA ALA A 39 43.21 0.95 -35.54
C ALA A 39 43.73 -0.39 -34.99
N ARG A 40 43.72 -0.57 -33.67
CA ARG A 40 44.08 -1.85 -33.02
C ARG A 40 43.05 -2.95 -33.30
N ALA A 41 41.76 -2.62 -33.32
CA ALA A 41 40.70 -3.55 -33.70
C ALA A 41 40.83 -3.95 -35.18
N TYR A 42 41.09 -3.00 -36.08
CA TYR A 42 41.34 -3.28 -37.49
C TYR A 42 42.59 -4.13 -37.70
N ALA A 43 43.68 -3.88 -36.96
CA ALA A 43 44.90 -4.68 -37.01
C ALA A 43 44.69 -6.09 -36.41
N ALA A 44 43.89 -6.22 -35.36
CA ALA A 44 43.52 -7.52 -34.79
C ALA A 44 42.62 -8.30 -35.75
N ILE A 45 41.61 -7.65 -36.35
CA ILE A 45 40.72 -8.23 -37.35
C ILE A 45 41.51 -8.62 -38.61
N SER A 46 42.49 -7.82 -39.04
CA SER A 46 43.31 -8.14 -40.21
C SER A 46 44.25 -9.33 -39.96
N ARG A 47 44.87 -9.42 -38.77
CA ARG A 47 45.67 -10.59 -38.35
C ARG A 47 44.83 -11.86 -38.23
N VAL A 48 43.62 -11.75 -37.69
CA VAL A 48 42.66 -12.87 -37.63
C VAL A 48 42.19 -13.25 -39.04
N ARG A 49 41.93 -12.29 -39.93
CA ARG A 49 41.61 -12.57 -41.35
C ARG A 49 42.77 -13.31 -42.03
N SER A 50 44.00 -12.84 -41.91
CA SER A 50 45.14 -13.45 -42.61
C SER A 50 45.51 -14.84 -42.11
N ALA A 51 45.30 -15.12 -40.81
CA ALA A 51 45.55 -16.44 -40.23
C ALA A 51 44.37 -17.42 -40.38
N ALA A 52 43.12 -16.93 -40.30
CA ALA A 52 41.93 -17.78 -40.33
C ALA A 52 41.38 -18.02 -41.75
N LEU A 53 41.59 -17.12 -42.72
CA LEU A 53 41.12 -17.32 -44.09
C LEU A 53 41.66 -18.58 -44.77
N PRO A 54 42.97 -18.93 -44.71
CA PRO A 54 43.46 -20.16 -45.34
C PRO A 54 43.02 -21.45 -44.61
N VAL A 55 42.82 -21.38 -43.29
CA VAL A 55 42.32 -22.52 -42.47
C VAL A 55 40.81 -22.71 -42.63
N ALA A 56 40.03 -21.63 -42.75
CA ALA A 56 38.61 -21.68 -43.04
C ALA A 56 38.32 -22.08 -44.49
N ALA A 57 39.16 -21.66 -45.45
CA ALA A 57 39.03 -22.04 -46.86
C ALA A 57 39.27 -23.55 -47.09
N SER A 58 40.16 -24.18 -46.32
CA SER A 58 40.37 -25.65 -46.36
C SER A 58 39.24 -26.43 -45.66
N TRP A 59 38.56 -25.84 -44.68
CA TRP A 59 37.37 -26.40 -44.03
C TRP A 59 36.07 -26.22 -44.83
N LEU A 60 35.99 -25.22 -45.71
CA LEU A 60 34.83 -24.91 -46.56
C LEU A 60 34.82 -25.69 -47.89
N HIS A 61 35.83 -26.53 -48.17
CA HIS A 61 35.77 -27.44 -49.31
C HIS A 61 34.66 -28.47 -49.09
N LEU A 62 33.72 -28.57 -50.04
CA LEU A 62 32.52 -29.44 -50.02
C LEU A 62 32.79 -30.95 -49.79
N ARG A 63 34.06 -31.36 -49.75
CA ARG A 63 34.52 -32.74 -49.56
C ARG A 63 34.87 -33.07 -48.10
N ASN A 64 34.92 -32.09 -47.21
CA ASN A 64 35.22 -32.28 -45.79
C ASN A 64 33.92 -32.38 -44.98
N SER A 65 33.45 -33.61 -44.75
CA SER A 65 32.17 -33.91 -44.09
C SER A 65 32.02 -33.26 -42.72
N HIS A 66 33.12 -33.12 -41.96
CA HIS A 66 33.11 -32.51 -40.63
C HIS A 66 32.85 -30.99 -40.64
N GLY A 67 33.33 -30.27 -41.67
CA GLY A 67 33.12 -28.82 -41.80
C GLY A 67 31.67 -28.47 -42.18
N VAL A 68 31.07 -29.26 -43.07
CA VAL A 68 29.65 -29.14 -43.44
C VAL A 68 28.75 -29.44 -42.24
N LEU A 69 29.10 -30.45 -41.44
CA LEU A 69 28.34 -30.84 -40.25
C LEU A 69 28.39 -29.76 -39.15
N LEU A 70 29.56 -29.15 -38.92
CA LEU A 70 29.70 -28.03 -37.99
C LEU A 70 28.88 -26.81 -38.43
N MET A 71 28.90 -26.48 -39.73
CA MET A 71 28.11 -25.38 -40.28
C MET A 71 26.60 -25.65 -40.17
N ALA A 72 26.16 -26.89 -40.42
CA ALA A 72 24.77 -27.28 -40.24
C ALA A 72 24.33 -27.19 -38.77
N VAL A 73 25.18 -27.61 -37.81
CA VAL A 73 24.92 -27.48 -36.37
C VAL A 73 24.85 -26.02 -35.94
N LEU A 74 25.78 -25.17 -36.40
CA LEU A 74 25.77 -23.75 -36.09
C LEU A 74 24.54 -23.04 -36.69
N LEU A 75 24.15 -23.39 -37.92
CA LEU A 75 22.93 -22.90 -38.55
C LEU A 75 21.68 -23.35 -37.78
N ALA A 76 21.61 -24.62 -37.35
CA ALA A 76 20.52 -25.13 -36.54
C ALA A 76 20.42 -24.43 -35.18
N LEU A 77 21.55 -24.19 -34.50
CA LEU A 77 21.61 -23.44 -33.24
C LEU A 77 21.20 -21.97 -33.45
N PHE A 78 21.59 -21.36 -34.57
CA PHE A 78 21.20 -20.00 -34.92
C PHE A 78 19.70 -19.89 -35.21
N LEU A 79 19.14 -20.81 -36.01
CA LEU A 79 17.70 -20.90 -36.26
C LEU A 79 16.92 -21.15 -34.96
N ARG A 80 17.43 -22.00 -34.06
CA ARG A 80 16.85 -22.23 -32.73
C ARG A 80 16.89 -20.98 -31.85
N LYS A 81 17.97 -20.18 -31.90
CA LYS A 81 18.04 -18.88 -31.21
C LYS A 81 17.06 -17.87 -31.78
N LEU A 82 16.91 -17.81 -33.11
CA LEU A 82 15.95 -16.91 -33.76
C LEU A 82 14.50 -17.32 -33.48
N SER A 83 14.18 -18.61 -33.49
CA SER A 83 12.84 -19.10 -33.13
C SER A 83 12.53 -18.83 -31.66
N ALA A 84 13.48 -19.04 -30.75
CA ALA A 84 13.35 -18.67 -29.34
C ALA A 84 13.22 -17.16 -29.12
N ALA A 85 13.93 -16.34 -29.90
CA ALA A 85 13.78 -14.88 -29.85
C ALA A 85 12.41 -14.43 -30.36
N ARG A 86 11.91 -15.02 -31.46
CA ARG A 86 10.57 -14.75 -32.00
C ARG A 86 9.47 -15.17 -31.03
N SER A 87 9.60 -16.34 -30.40
CA SER A 87 8.63 -16.81 -29.40
C SER A 87 8.61 -15.89 -28.17
N ARG A 88 9.78 -15.47 -27.66
CA ARG A 88 9.87 -14.47 -26.59
C ARG A 88 9.24 -13.12 -26.98
N ALA A 89 9.49 -12.64 -28.19
CA ALA A 89 8.90 -11.40 -28.68
C ALA A 89 7.37 -11.50 -28.88
N ALA A 90 6.87 -12.66 -29.32
CA ALA A 90 5.43 -12.92 -29.40
C ALA A 90 4.78 -12.95 -28.01
N LEU A 91 5.40 -13.63 -27.05
CA LEU A 91 4.96 -13.67 -25.66
C LEU A 91 4.92 -12.27 -25.04
N ALA A 92 5.97 -11.46 -25.24
CA ALA A 92 6.05 -10.08 -24.74
C ALA A 92 4.95 -9.17 -25.34
N ARG A 93 4.65 -9.33 -26.64
CA ARG A 93 3.54 -8.59 -27.29
C ARG A 93 2.19 -8.98 -26.71
N ARG A 94 1.94 -10.28 -26.54
CA ARG A 94 0.71 -10.81 -25.96
C ARG A 94 0.53 -10.36 -24.50
N ARG A 95 1.60 -10.37 -23.71
CA ARG A 95 1.62 -9.83 -22.35
C ARG A 95 1.19 -8.36 -22.32
N ARG A 96 1.83 -7.50 -23.14
CA ARG A 96 1.47 -6.07 -23.24
C ARG A 96 0.02 -5.83 -23.67
N GLN A 97 -0.53 -6.72 -24.51
CA GLN A 97 -1.93 -6.63 -24.92
C GLN A 97 -2.87 -6.88 -23.73
N HIS A 98 -2.60 -7.90 -22.90
CA HIS A 98 -3.38 -8.17 -21.70
C HIS A 98 -3.19 -7.10 -20.63
N GLU A 99 -1.98 -6.55 -20.46
CA GLU A 99 -1.72 -5.41 -19.56
C GLU A 99 -2.55 -4.18 -19.98
N LYS A 100 -2.61 -3.89 -21.29
CA LYS A 100 -3.49 -2.84 -21.82
C LYS A 100 -4.97 -3.15 -21.62
N ALA A 101 -5.38 -4.40 -21.79
CA ALA A 101 -6.78 -4.82 -21.60
C ALA A 101 -7.21 -4.65 -20.14
N MET A 102 -6.34 -4.94 -19.17
CA MET A 102 -6.59 -4.67 -17.76
C MET A 102 -6.69 -3.16 -17.48
N LEU A 103 -5.80 -2.35 -18.04
CA LEU A 103 -5.78 -0.91 -17.80
C LEU A 103 -7.05 -0.19 -18.31
N HIS A 104 -7.64 -0.68 -19.41
CA HIS A 104 -8.84 -0.10 -20.03
C HIS A 104 -10.11 -0.92 -19.76
N ALA A 105 -10.08 -1.85 -18.80
CA ALA A 105 -11.24 -2.66 -18.47
C ALA A 105 -12.35 -1.80 -17.87
N GLY A 106 -13.56 -1.86 -18.44
CA GLY A 106 -14.73 -1.15 -17.93
C GLY A 106 -15.46 -1.88 -16.79
N THR A 107 -15.20 -3.17 -16.60
CA THR A 107 -15.81 -3.97 -15.52
C THR A 107 -14.78 -4.91 -14.89
N TYR A 108 -15.07 -5.36 -13.67
CA TYR A 108 -14.22 -6.30 -12.95
C TYR A 108 -14.08 -7.63 -13.69
N GLU A 109 -15.13 -8.14 -14.33
CA GLU A 109 -15.10 -9.42 -15.06
C GLU A 109 -14.19 -9.35 -16.29
N VAL A 110 -14.17 -8.19 -16.99
CA VAL A 110 -13.24 -7.96 -18.10
C VAL A 110 -11.81 -7.91 -17.58
N TRP A 111 -11.58 -7.18 -16.48
CA TRP A 111 -10.28 -7.09 -15.83
C TRP A 111 -9.78 -8.48 -15.38
N ALA A 112 -10.61 -9.24 -14.67
CA ALA A 112 -10.28 -10.55 -14.11
C ALA A 112 -9.97 -11.59 -15.20
N ARG A 113 -10.70 -11.57 -16.32
CA ARG A 113 -10.38 -12.44 -17.47
C ARG A 113 -9.00 -12.13 -18.05
N ALA A 114 -8.65 -10.85 -18.19
CA ALA A 114 -7.33 -10.45 -18.68
C ALA A 114 -6.22 -10.79 -17.68
N ALA A 115 -6.44 -10.52 -16.39
CA ALA A 115 -5.52 -10.84 -15.30
C ALA A 115 -5.24 -12.35 -15.21
N LYS A 116 -6.28 -13.19 -15.30
CA LYS A 116 -6.14 -14.65 -15.28
C LYS A 116 -5.25 -15.20 -16.40
N VAL A 117 -5.36 -14.62 -17.61
CA VAL A 117 -4.47 -15.00 -18.72
C VAL A 117 -3.05 -14.55 -18.47
N LEU A 118 -2.87 -13.35 -17.91
CA LEU A 118 -1.57 -12.81 -17.51
C LEU A 118 -0.88 -13.63 -16.42
N ASP A 119 -1.61 -14.05 -15.39
CA ASP A 119 -1.10 -14.88 -14.30
C ASP A 119 -0.59 -16.23 -14.81
N LYS A 120 -1.39 -16.90 -15.66
CA LYS A 120 -0.96 -18.16 -16.32
C LYS A 120 0.27 -17.99 -17.22
N MET A 121 0.47 -16.80 -17.80
CA MET A 121 1.68 -16.47 -18.55
C MET A 121 2.86 -16.09 -17.64
N SER A 122 2.58 -15.60 -16.43
CA SER A 122 3.58 -15.18 -15.45
C SER A 122 4.15 -16.32 -14.62
N GLU A 123 3.52 -17.48 -14.56
CA GLU A 123 4.12 -18.73 -14.04
C GLU A 123 5.45 -19.09 -14.74
N GLN A 124 5.74 -18.46 -15.89
CA GLN A 124 7.00 -18.59 -16.63
C GLN A 124 8.08 -17.58 -16.21
N VAL A 125 7.79 -16.68 -15.26
CA VAL A 125 8.72 -15.67 -14.71
C VAL A 125 9.04 -16.07 -13.27
N HIS A 126 10.32 -16.05 -12.88
CA HIS A 126 10.77 -16.45 -11.54
C HIS A 126 10.08 -15.64 -10.43
N GLU A 127 9.09 -16.23 -9.78
CA GLU A 127 8.39 -15.64 -8.62
C GLU A 127 9.31 -15.53 -7.39
N ALA A 128 10.34 -16.39 -7.35
CA ALA A 128 11.42 -16.44 -6.37
C ALA A 128 12.20 -15.12 -6.17
N ASP A 129 12.09 -14.15 -7.08
CA ASP A 129 12.71 -12.84 -6.92
C ASP A 129 11.99 -11.95 -5.90
N PHE A 130 10.71 -12.23 -5.61
CA PHE A 130 9.85 -11.36 -4.80
C PHE A 130 9.64 -11.85 -3.37
N TYR A 131 9.75 -13.16 -3.14
CA TYR A 131 9.53 -13.81 -1.85
C TYR A 131 10.41 -15.07 -1.70
N ASP A 132 10.66 -15.47 -0.47
CA ASP A 132 11.46 -16.65 -0.13
C ASP A 132 10.60 -17.92 -0.24
N GLU A 133 10.63 -18.54 -1.42
CA GLU A 133 9.90 -19.77 -1.72
C GLU A 133 10.32 -20.94 -0.83
N GLU A 134 11.62 -21.06 -0.51
CA GLU A 134 12.15 -22.17 0.28
C GLU A 134 11.66 -22.07 1.73
N LEU A 135 11.73 -20.87 2.31
CA LEU A 135 11.25 -20.62 3.67
C LEU A 135 9.75 -20.94 3.83
N ILE A 136 8.91 -20.51 2.87
CA ILE A 136 7.46 -20.78 2.94
C ILE A 136 7.18 -22.26 2.73
N ARG A 137 7.87 -22.93 1.81
CA ARG A 137 7.72 -24.37 1.57
C ARG A 137 8.08 -25.19 2.80
N ASN A 138 9.25 -24.93 3.39
CA ASN A 138 9.70 -25.61 4.60
C ASN A 138 8.70 -25.40 5.74
N ARG A 139 8.18 -24.18 5.91
CA ARG A 139 7.17 -23.88 6.93
C ARG A 139 5.84 -24.60 6.67
N LEU A 140 5.39 -24.65 5.42
CA LEU A 140 4.17 -25.36 5.05
C LEU A 140 4.27 -26.87 5.32
N GLU A 141 5.39 -27.50 4.96
CA GLU A 141 5.64 -28.91 5.22
C GLU A 141 5.74 -29.22 6.72
N GLU A 142 6.32 -28.30 7.50
CA GLU A 142 6.36 -28.40 8.95
C GLU A 142 4.95 -28.29 9.57
N LEU A 143 4.14 -27.34 9.11
CA LEU A 143 2.75 -27.21 9.56
C LEU A 143 1.93 -28.46 9.23
N ARG A 144 2.05 -29.00 8.01
CA ARG A 144 1.35 -30.22 7.59
C ARG A 144 1.74 -31.44 8.44
N ARG A 145 3.05 -31.67 8.63
CA ARG A 145 3.54 -32.76 9.48
C ARG A 145 3.02 -32.64 10.92
N ARG A 146 3.06 -31.45 11.52
CA ARG A 146 2.54 -31.23 12.87
C ARG A 146 1.04 -31.50 12.98
N ARG A 147 0.26 -31.18 11.95
CA ARG A 147 -1.18 -31.48 11.93
C ARG A 147 -1.45 -32.99 11.80
N GLU A 148 -0.61 -33.71 11.07
CA GLU A 148 -0.77 -35.16 10.83
C GLU A 148 -0.26 -36.01 12.00
N ASP A 149 0.88 -35.62 12.59
CA ASP A 149 1.58 -36.41 13.61
C ASP A 149 1.38 -35.90 15.05
N GLY A 150 1.00 -34.63 15.22
CA GLY A 150 0.98 -33.94 16.51
C GLY A 150 -0.38 -33.91 17.21
N SER A 151 -0.36 -33.71 18.52
CA SER A 151 -1.59 -33.45 19.28
C SER A 151 -2.09 -32.02 19.05
N LEU A 152 -3.36 -31.77 19.39
CA LEU A 152 -3.93 -30.42 19.31
C LEU A 152 -3.14 -29.41 20.17
N ARG A 153 -2.59 -29.87 21.30
CA ARG A 153 -1.74 -29.06 22.18
C ARG A 153 -0.42 -28.67 21.52
N ASP A 154 0.19 -29.56 20.74
CA ASP A 154 1.42 -29.27 20.00
C ASP A 154 1.18 -28.21 18.92
N VAL A 155 0.05 -28.31 18.23
CA VAL A 155 -0.40 -27.31 17.25
C VAL A 155 -0.56 -25.94 17.91
N VAL A 156 -1.24 -25.86 19.06
CA VAL A 156 -1.41 -24.61 19.84
C VAL A 156 -0.07 -24.03 20.29
N PHE A 157 0.81 -24.87 20.85
CA PHE A 157 2.12 -24.46 21.33
C PHE A 157 2.96 -23.84 20.22
N CYS A 158 3.00 -24.48 19.04
CA CYS A 158 3.81 -24.01 17.94
C CYS A 158 3.21 -22.78 17.23
N MET A 159 1.88 -22.77 16.98
CA MET A 159 1.23 -21.64 16.30
C MET A 159 1.43 -20.32 17.05
N ARG A 160 1.50 -20.36 18.39
CA ARG A 160 1.74 -19.19 19.23
C ARG A 160 3.09 -18.51 18.93
N GLY A 161 4.13 -19.28 18.58
CA GLY A 161 5.48 -18.77 18.31
C GLY A 161 5.77 -18.49 16.83
N ASP A 162 5.10 -19.20 15.93
CA ASP A 162 5.52 -19.29 14.53
C ASP A 162 4.75 -18.36 13.56
N LEU A 163 3.60 -17.82 13.99
CA LEU A 163 2.73 -17.07 13.09
C LEU A 163 3.20 -15.63 12.88
N VAL A 164 3.92 -15.42 11.77
CA VAL A 164 4.39 -14.12 11.30
C VAL A 164 3.64 -13.69 10.04
N ARG A 165 3.04 -12.49 10.07
CA ARG A 165 2.23 -11.99 8.96
C ARG A 165 2.96 -11.83 7.63
N ASN A 166 4.23 -11.45 7.63
CA ASN A 166 5.03 -11.27 6.40
C ASN A 166 6.17 -12.31 6.30
N LEU A 167 5.84 -13.59 6.52
CA LEU A 167 6.81 -14.68 6.39
C LEU A 167 7.38 -14.71 4.96
N GLY A 168 8.70 -14.79 4.83
CA GLY A 168 9.37 -14.87 3.53
C GLY A 168 9.05 -13.72 2.58
N ASN A 169 8.64 -12.55 3.08
CA ASN A 169 8.20 -11.41 2.26
C ASN A 169 6.95 -11.70 1.39
N MET A 170 6.07 -12.60 1.82
CA MET A 170 4.84 -12.96 1.09
C MET A 170 3.85 -11.79 0.91
N CYS A 171 3.95 -10.72 1.72
CA CYS A 171 3.13 -9.52 1.58
C CYS A 171 3.75 -8.47 0.62
N ASN A 172 4.79 -8.80 -0.15
CA ASN A 172 5.41 -7.89 -1.09
C ASN A 172 4.38 -7.35 -2.10
N PRO A 173 4.12 -6.03 -2.19
CA PRO A 173 3.04 -5.57 -3.06
C PRO A 173 3.35 -5.71 -4.55
N GLU A 174 4.62 -5.85 -4.97
CA GLU A 174 4.96 -6.18 -6.38
C GLU A 174 4.50 -7.60 -6.76
N LEU A 175 4.41 -8.51 -5.77
CA LEU A 175 3.92 -9.86 -5.99
C LEU A 175 2.42 -9.87 -6.33
N HIS A 176 1.66 -8.98 -5.70
CA HIS A 176 0.19 -8.92 -5.80
C HIS A 176 -0.31 -7.95 -6.86
N LYS A 177 0.54 -7.04 -7.35
CA LYS A 177 0.15 -5.99 -8.30
C LYS A 177 -0.29 -6.58 -9.63
N GLY A 178 -1.56 -6.37 -9.98
CA GLY A 178 -2.12 -6.82 -11.26
C GLY A 178 -2.30 -8.33 -11.36
N ARG A 179 -2.22 -9.05 -10.24
CA ARG A 179 -2.57 -10.47 -10.19
C ARG A 179 -4.00 -10.64 -9.71
N LEU A 180 -4.68 -11.65 -10.25
CA LEU A 180 -5.98 -12.08 -9.75
C LEU A 180 -5.80 -12.96 -8.51
N GLU A 181 -4.79 -13.82 -8.51
CA GLU A 181 -4.54 -14.78 -7.45
C GLU A 181 -3.12 -14.63 -6.87
N VAL A 182 -2.99 -14.91 -5.58
CA VAL A 182 -1.68 -15.02 -4.92
C VAL A 182 -0.97 -16.29 -5.40
N PRO A 183 0.38 -16.34 -5.38
CA PRO A 183 1.11 -17.55 -5.74
C PRO A 183 0.62 -18.78 -4.98
N LYS A 184 0.58 -19.92 -5.68
CA LYS A 184 0.01 -21.17 -5.17
C LYS A 184 0.60 -21.57 -3.81
N LEU A 185 1.92 -21.44 -3.64
CA LEU A 185 2.60 -21.79 -2.40
C LEU A 185 2.14 -20.92 -1.21
N ILE A 186 1.97 -19.62 -1.42
CA ILE A 186 1.46 -18.69 -0.39
C ILE A 186 0.00 -19.02 -0.06
N LYS A 187 -0.81 -19.32 -1.08
CA LYS A 187 -2.20 -19.75 -0.90
C LYS A 187 -2.28 -20.99 -0.03
N GLU A 188 -1.52 -22.03 -0.36
CA GLU A 188 -1.48 -23.29 0.40
C GLU A 188 -1.01 -23.07 1.84
N TYR A 189 -0.04 -22.18 2.07
CA TYR A 189 0.40 -21.79 3.43
C TYR A 189 -0.71 -21.11 4.23
N ILE A 190 -1.40 -20.11 3.65
CA ILE A 190 -2.49 -19.40 4.33
C ILE A 190 -3.67 -20.35 4.62
N GLU A 191 -4.00 -21.24 3.68
CA GLU A 191 -5.04 -22.26 3.85
C GLU A 191 -4.70 -23.27 4.95
N GLU A 192 -3.44 -23.70 5.04
CA GLU A 192 -2.96 -24.59 6.10
C GLU A 192 -3.09 -23.93 7.48
N VAL A 193 -2.57 -22.71 7.63
CA VAL A 193 -2.69 -21.93 8.89
C VAL A 193 -4.16 -21.74 9.28
N SER A 194 -5.01 -21.37 8.32
CA SER A 194 -6.44 -21.18 8.57
C SER A 194 -7.14 -22.47 9.00
N THR A 195 -6.71 -23.61 8.45
CA THR A 195 -7.25 -24.93 8.79
C THR A 195 -6.87 -25.33 10.21
N GLN A 196 -5.62 -25.10 10.63
CA GLN A 196 -5.20 -25.39 12.00
C GLN A 196 -5.87 -24.47 13.02
N LEU A 197 -6.04 -23.17 12.70
CA LEU A 197 -6.80 -22.25 13.55
C LEU A 197 -8.25 -22.70 13.72
N ARG A 198 -8.93 -23.13 12.64
CA ARG A 198 -10.28 -23.69 12.72
C ARG A 198 -10.32 -24.96 13.54
N MET A 199 -9.38 -25.89 13.34
CA MET A 199 -9.28 -27.12 14.11
C MET A 199 -9.20 -26.86 15.62
N VAL A 200 -8.40 -25.89 16.06
CA VAL A 200 -8.33 -25.51 17.48
C VAL A 200 -9.66 -24.94 17.99
N CYS A 201 -10.28 -24.05 17.21
CA CYS A 201 -11.54 -23.39 17.60
C CYS A 201 -12.76 -24.33 17.59
N GLU A 202 -12.82 -25.28 16.65
CA GLU A 202 -13.96 -26.17 16.40
C GLU A 202 -13.79 -27.55 17.07
N SER A 203 -12.66 -27.79 17.72
CA SER A 203 -12.45 -29.03 18.48
C SER A 203 -13.46 -29.12 19.64
N ASP A 204 -14.20 -30.21 19.72
CA ASP A 204 -15.09 -30.52 20.87
C ASP A 204 -14.42 -31.47 21.88
N THR A 205 -13.14 -31.77 21.70
CA THR A 205 -12.37 -32.63 22.61
C THR A 205 -12.08 -31.95 23.94
N ASP A 206 -12.14 -32.73 25.02
CA ASP A 206 -11.76 -32.32 26.39
C ASP A 206 -10.25 -32.03 26.55
N GLU A 207 -9.46 -32.11 25.47
CA GLU A 207 -8.03 -31.82 25.47
C GLU A 207 -7.72 -30.34 25.75
N LEU A 208 -8.64 -29.43 25.40
CA LEU A 208 -8.51 -27.99 25.55
C LEU A 208 -9.80 -27.36 26.07
N LEU A 209 -9.69 -26.67 27.21
CA LEU A 209 -10.79 -25.92 27.80
C LEU A 209 -11.14 -24.69 26.94
N LEU A 210 -12.37 -24.20 27.07
CA LEU A 210 -12.84 -23.03 26.33
C LEU A 210 -11.98 -21.78 26.62
N GLU A 211 -11.58 -21.62 27.88
CA GLU A 211 -10.72 -20.53 28.35
C GLU A 211 -9.34 -20.58 27.69
N GLU A 212 -8.78 -21.78 27.51
CA GLU A 212 -7.49 -21.99 26.83
C GLU A 212 -7.59 -21.66 25.34
N LYS A 213 -8.68 -22.06 24.68
CA LYS A 213 -8.96 -21.71 23.27
C LYS A 213 -9.09 -20.20 23.10
N LEU A 214 -9.84 -19.55 24.00
CA LEU A 214 -10.04 -18.10 23.97
C LEU A 214 -8.72 -17.35 24.20
N ALA A 215 -7.91 -17.78 25.18
CA ALA A 215 -6.58 -17.23 25.43
C ALA A 215 -5.68 -17.39 24.19
N PHE A 216 -5.61 -18.60 23.62
CA PHE A 216 -4.84 -18.88 22.41
C PHE A 216 -5.23 -17.95 21.24
N VAL A 217 -6.52 -17.80 20.94
CA VAL A 217 -6.98 -16.96 19.83
C VAL A 217 -6.65 -15.49 20.09
N GLN A 218 -6.84 -15.01 21.32
CA GLN A 218 -6.52 -13.64 21.69
C GLN A 218 -5.03 -13.36 21.53
N GLU A 219 -4.18 -14.19 22.14
CA GLU A 219 -2.73 -14.07 22.11
C GLU A 219 -2.18 -14.19 20.68
N THR A 220 -2.66 -15.17 19.91
CA THR A 220 -2.27 -15.36 18.51
C THR A 220 -2.64 -14.15 17.67
N ARG A 221 -3.84 -13.58 17.86
CA ARG A 221 -4.25 -12.34 17.19
C ARG A 221 -3.36 -11.15 17.61
N HIS A 222 -2.96 -11.08 18.87
CA HIS A 222 -2.03 -10.05 19.37
C HIS A 222 -0.61 -10.24 18.81
N ALA A 223 -0.12 -11.46 18.60
CA ALA A 223 1.18 -11.69 17.97
C ALA A 223 1.15 -11.42 16.45
N PHE A 224 0.13 -11.93 15.75
CA PHE A 224 -0.01 -11.82 14.30
C PHE A 224 -0.31 -10.39 13.82
N GLY A 225 -0.98 -9.61 14.67
CA GLY A 225 -1.41 -8.24 14.38
C GLY A 225 -2.68 -8.15 13.53
N ARG A 226 -3.09 -6.91 13.26
CA ARG A 226 -4.43 -6.61 12.70
C ARG A 226 -4.35 -5.79 11.42
N THR A 227 -5.41 -5.86 10.64
CA THR A 227 -5.60 -5.05 9.43
C THR A 227 -6.51 -3.88 9.73
N ALA A 228 -6.17 -2.69 9.20
CA ALA A 228 -7.06 -1.53 9.23
C ALA A 228 -7.30 -0.96 7.82
N LEU A 229 -8.49 -0.40 7.62
CA LEU A 229 -8.85 0.39 6.44
C LEU A 229 -8.72 1.88 6.75
N LEU A 230 -8.02 2.62 5.91
CA LEU A 230 -7.75 4.04 6.07
C LEU A 230 -8.27 4.81 4.86
N LEU A 231 -9.17 5.74 5.12
CA LEU A 231 -9.78 6.59 4.10
C LEU A 231 -9.27 8.03 4.27
N SER A 232 -8.44 8.47 3.32
CA SER A 232 -7.85 9.80 3.32
C SER A 232 -8.86 10.91 3.04
N GLY A 233 -8.51 12.14 3.40
CA GLY A 233 -9.11 13.35 2.83
C GLY A 233 -8.83 13.46 1.32
N GLY A 234 -9.66 14.23 0.61
CA GLY A 234 -9.50 14.47 -0.83
C GLY A 234 -10.62 15.27 -1.49
N ALA A 235 -11.36 16.06 -0.70
CA ALA A 235 -12.54 16.82 -1.14
C ALA A 235 -13.52 15.98 -1.98
N SER A 236 -13.94 16.46 -3.16
CA SER A 236 -14.91 15.79 -4.03
C SER A 236 -14.45 14.43 -4.57
N LEU A 237 -13.14 14.12 -4.53
CA LEU A 237 -12.62 12.81 -4.91
C LEU A 237 -12.91 11.73 -3.86
N GLY A 238 -13.41 12.11 -2.68
CA GLY A 238 -13.80 11.15 -1.64
C GLY A 238 -14.96 10.23 -2.03
N SER A 239 -15.65 10.49 -3.15
CA SER A 239 -16.63 9.54 -3.72
C SER A 239 -15.98 8.20 -4.11
N PHE A 240 -14.69 8.15 -4.44
CA PHE A 240 -13.99 6.90 -4.75
C PHE A 240 -13.95 5.94 -3.55
N HIS A 241 -13.89 6.46 -2.33
CA HIS A 241 -13.92 5.65 -1.11
C HIS A 241 -15.20 4.83 -1.01
N VAL A 242 -16.32 5.34 -1.54
CA VAL A 242 -17.61 4.63 -1.53
C VAL A 242 -17.49 3.33 -2.32
N GLY A 243 -16.85 3.37 -3.50
CA GLY A 243 -16.59 2.18 -4.30
C GLY A 243 -15.69 1.18 -3.57
N VAL A 244 -14.61 1.66 -2.95
CA VAL A 244 -13.69 0.80 -2.18
C VAL A 244 -14.41 0.10 -1.02
N VAL A 245 -15.17 0.85 -0.22
CA VAL A 245 -15.92 0.29 0.91
C VAL A 245 -17.01 -0.65 0.43
N LYS A 246 -17.77 -0.27 -0.62
CA LYS A 246 -18.80 -1.11 -1.21
C LYS A 246 -18.24 -2.47 -1.60
N THR A 247 -17.14 -2.51 -2.35
CA THR A 247 -16.49 -3.77 -2.75
C THR A 247 -16.03 -4.59 -1.54
N LEU A 248 -15.47 -3.95 -0.50
CA LEU A 248 -15.06 -4.65 0.72
C LEU A 248 -16.26 -5.23 1.48
N VAL A 249 -17.41 -4.55 1.47
CA VAL A 249 -18.65 -5.04 2.10
C VAL A 249 -19.24 -6.21 1.29
N GLU A 250 -19.40 -6.05 -0.02
CA GLU A 250 -19.96 -7.08 -0.93
C GLU A 250 -19.19 -8.41 -0.83
N HIS A 251 -17.87 -8.34 -0.68
CA HIS A 251 -17.02 -9.52 -0.54
C HIS A 251 -16.76 -9.95 0.92
N LYS A 252 -17.36 -9.29 1.91
CA LYS A 252 -17.16 -9.57 3.35
C LYS A 252 -15.71 -9.47 3.82
N LEU A 253 -14.96 -8.52 3.25
CA LEU A 253 -13.53 -8.27 3.51
C LEU A 253 -13.27 -6.98 4.30
N LEU A 254 -14.32 -6.29 4.77
CA LEU A 254 -14.19 -5.05 5.52
C LEU A 254 -13.43 -5.27 6.85
N PRO A 255 -12.27 -4.61 7.07
CA PRO A 255 -11.55 -4.74 8.33
C PRO A 255 -12.33 -4.20 9.52
N ARG A 256 -12.16 -4.81 10.70
CA ARG A 256 -12.80 -4.36 11.95
C ARG A 256 -12.33 -2.97 12.40
N ILE A 257 -11.13 -2.56 12.01
CA ILE A 257 -10.55 -1.25 12.35
C ILE A 257 -10.64 -0.37 11.11
N ILE A 258 -11.37 0.73 11.22
CA ILE A 258 -11.54 1.70 10.15
C ILE A 258 -11.19 3.09 10.68
N ALA A 259 -10.41 3.84 9.91
CA ALA A 259 -10.07 5.21 10.27
C ALA A 259 -10.14 6.14 9.07
N GLY A 260 -10.52 7.39 9.29
CA GLY A 260 -10.57 8.36 8.22
C GLY A 260 -10.37 9.79 8.67
N SER A 261 -9.99 10.62 7.71
CA SER A 261 -9.85 12.07 7.82
C SER A 261 -10.81 12.76 6.85
N SER A 262 -11.36 13.92 7.23
CA SER A 262 -12.21 14.73 6.35
C SER A 262 -13.34 13.89 5.73
N VAL A 263 -13.52 13.89 4.41
CA VAL A 263 -14.52 13.06 3.71
C VAL A 263 -14.39 11.55 4.01
N GLY A 264 -13.17 11.04 4.21
CA GLY A 264 -12.96 9.65 4.62
C GLY A 264 -13.59 9.34 5.98
N SER A 265 -13.59 10.30 6.91
CA SER A 265 -14.23 10.16 8.22
C SER A 265 -15.75 10.05 8.13
N ILE A 266 -16.39 10.73 7.16
CA ILE A 266 -17.84 10.62 6.89
C ILE A 266 -18.17 9.16 6.53
N ILE A 267 -17.46 8.59 5.56
CA ILE A 267 -17.71 7.23 5.11
C ILE A 267 -17.39 6.21 6.22
N CYS A 268 -16.28 6.38 6.93
CA CYS A 268 -15.95 5.55 8.09
C CYS A 268 -17.04 5.61 9.17
N SER A 269 -17.61 6.78 9.47
CA SER A 269 -18.68 6.91 10.46
C SER A 269 -19.93 6.15 10.08
N ILE A 270 -20.38 6.25 8.82
CA ILE A 270 -21.56 5.53 8.32
C ILE A 270 -21.39 4.02 8.49
N VAL A 271 -20.19 3.53 8.15
CA VAL A 271 -19.80 2.12 8.25
C VAL A 271 -19.62 1.69 9.71
N ALA A 272 -19.16 2.56 10.60
CA ALA A 272 -18.99 2.23 12.02
C ALA A 272 -20.32 2.20 12.79
N THR A 273 -21.33 2.96 12.35
CA THR A 273 -22.59 3.16 13.09
C THR A 273 -23.74 2.30 12.61
N ARG A 274 -23.47 1.25 11.82
CA ARG A 274 -24.50 0.37 11.25
C ARG A 274 -24.16 -1.10 11.46
N THR A 275 -25.12 -1.96 11.73
CA THR A 275 -24.87 -3.41 11.83
C THR A 275 -24.50 -4.01 10.48
N TRP A 276 -24.02 -5.26 10.43
CA TRP A 276 -23.63 -5.88 9.15
C TRP A 276 -24.79 -5.92 8.13
N PRO A 277 -26.02 -6.35 8.49
CA PRO A 277 -27.16 -6.34 7.55
C PRO A 277 -27.52 -4.95 7.06
N GLU A 278 -27.45 -3.93 7.94
CA GLU A 278 -27.76 -2.54 7.57
C GLU A 278 -26.77 -1.98 6.55
N ILE A 279 -25.48 -2.30 6.68
CA ILE A 279 -24.45 -1.84 5.74
C ILE A 279 -24.61 -2.55 4.39
N GLU A 280 -24.91 -3.85 4.41
CA GLU A 280 -25.15 -4.63 3.20
C GLU A 280 -26.38 -4.10 2.44
N SER A 281 -27.50 -3.84 3.13
CA SER A 281 -28.67 -3.18 2.53
C SER A 281 -28.32 -1.80 1.99
N PHE A 282 -27.57 -0.99 2.74
CA PHE A 282 -27.19 0.36 2.32
C PHE A 282 -26.45 0.40 0.97
N PHE A 283 -25.54 -0.56 0.72
CA PHE A 283 -24.77 -0.64 -0.53
C PHE A 283 -25.42 -1.45 -1.66
N THR A 284 -26.36 -2.33 -1.31
CA THR A 284 -27.12 -3.17 -2.27
C THR A 284 -28.33 -2.41 -2.82
N ASP A 285 -29.03 -1.67 -1.96
CA ASP A 285 -30.20 -0.89 -2.34
C ASP A 285 -29.76 0.36 -3.12
N SER A 286 -29.90 0.28 -4.44
CA SER A 286 -29.57 1.37 -5.36
C SER A 286 -30.24 2.68 -4.96
N LEU A 287 -31.46 2.65 -4.42
CA LEU A 287 -32.17 3.83 -3.93
C LEU A 287 -31.52 4.46 -2.69
N GLN A 288 -31.11 3.66 -1.70
CA GLN A 288 -30.42 4.19 -0.51
C GLN A 288 -29.04 4.72 -0.88
N THR A 289 -28.32 4.00 -1.75
CA THR A 289 -27.05 4.44 -2.30
C THR A 289 -27.21 5.74 -3.11
N LEU A 290 -28.24 5.86 -3.95
CA LEU A 290 -28.53 7.08 -4.72
C LEU A 290 -28.91 8.26 -3.81
N GLN A 291 -29.77 8.04 -2.82
CA GLN A 291 -30.10 9.07 -1.83
C GLN A 291 -28.88 9.49 -1.03
N PHE A 292 -28.00 8.55 -0.68
CA PHE A 292 -26.72 8.86 -0.07
C PHE A 292 -25.84 9.69 -1.01
N PHE A 293 -25.74 9.32 -2.30
CA PHE A 293 -24.99 10.10 -3.28
C PHE A 293 -25.59 11.48 -3.54
N ASP A 294 -26.91 11.64 -3.45
CA ASP A 294 -27.58 12.94 -3.57
C ASP A 294 -27.31 13.82 -2.35
N ARG A 295 -27.43 13.26 -1.13
CA ARG A 295 -27.04 13.94 0.13
C ARG A 295 -25.55 14.29 0.16
N MET A 296 -24.70 13.36 -0.25
CA MET A 296 -23.26 13.58 -0.41
C MET A 296 -22.97 14.55 -1.55
N GLY A 297 -23.76 14.55 -2.61
CA GLY A 297 -23.72 15.52 -3.70
C GLY A 297 -23.98 16.92 -3.18
N GLY A 298 -24.91 17.08 -2.24
CA GLY A 298 -25.08 18.31 -1.47
C GLY A 298 -23.82 18.70 -0.69
N ILE A 299 -23.24 17.76 0.07
CA ILE A 299 -21.99 17.98 0.83
C ILE A 299 -20.80 18.34 -0.09
N PHE A 300 -20.64 17.63 -1.21
CA PHE A 300 -19.57 17.84 -2.19
C PHE A 300 -19.80 19.08 -3.03
N ALA A 301 -21.04 19.43 -3.36
CA ALA A 301 -21.38 20.67 -4.04
C ALA A 301 -21.14 21.86 -3.13
N VAL A 302 -21.46 21.75 -1.84
CA VAL A 302 -21.07 22.74 -0.83
C VAL A 302 -19.55 22.86 -0.81
N MET A 303 -18.82 21.76 -0.62
CA MET A 303 -17.36 21.77 -0.59
C MET A 303 -16.74 22.38 -1.86
N ARG A 304 -17.26 22.00 -3.04
CA ARG A 304 -16.81 22.51 -4.35
C ARG A 304 -17.15 23.98 -4.58
N ARG A 305 -18.36 24.42 -4.22
CA ARG A 305 -18.76 25.83 -4.29
C ARG A 305 -17.90 26.66 -3.36
N VAL A 306 -17.65 26.20 -2.14
CA VAL A 306 -16.82 26.94 -1.18
C VAL A 306 -15.36 27.03 -1.64
N THR A 307 -14.77 25.96 -2.18
CA THR A 307 -13.42 26.05 -2.79
C THR A 307 -13.34 27.00 -3.99
N THR A 308 -14.46 27.24 -4.68
CA THR A 308 -14.51 28.09 -5.89
C THR A 308 -14.88 29.55 -5.57
N TYR A 309 -15.73 29.77 -4.56
CA TYR A 309 -16.33 31.08 -4.25
C TYR A 309 -15.90 31.66 -2.88
N GLY A 310 -15.08 30.95 -2.09
CA GLY A 310 -14.46 31.48 -0.87
C GLY A 310 -15.41 31.83 0.28
N ALA A 311 -16.65 31.37 0.25
CA ALA A 311 -17.68 31.73 1.23
C ALA A 311 -17.72 30.77 2.43
N LEU A 312 -17.45 31.26 3.64
CA LEU A 312 -17.66 30.53 4.90
C LEU A 312 -19.13 30.05 4.97
N HIS A 313 -19.35 28.76 4.80
CA HIS A 313 -20.70 28.19 4.77
C HIS A 313 -21.22 27.82 6.17
N ASP A 314 -22.54 27.78 6.30
CA ASP A 314 -23.24 27.35 7.51
C ASP A 314 -22.98 25.84 7.79
N ILE A 315 -22.07 25.58 8.72
CA ILE A 315 -21.73 24.24 9.21
C ILE A 315 -22.95 23.50 9.77
N SER A 316 -24.02 24.23 10.14
CA SER A 316 -25.23 23.66 10.74
C SER A 316 -25.97 22.70 9.80
N GLN A 317 -25.89 22.88 8.47
CA GLN A 317 -26.50 21.93 7.54
C GLN A 317 -25.74 20.60 7.53
N MET A 318 -24.40 20.64 7.49
CA MET A 318 -23.55 19.45 7.60
C MET A 318 -23.79 18.73 8.93
N GLN A 319 -23.83 19.48 10.03
CA GLN A 319 -24.09 18.90 11.35
C GLN A 319 -25.43 18.19 11.41
N ARG A 320 -26.51 18.77 10.85
CA ARG A 320 -27.82 18.12 10.78
C ARG A 320 -27.77 16.81 10.00
N LEU A 321 -27.18 16.83 8.80
CA LEU A 321 -27.03 15.63 7.98
C LEU A 321 -26.22 14.54 8.69
N LEU A 322 -25.11 14.89 9.33
CA LEU A 322 -24.28 13.95 10.06
C LEU A 322 -24.96 13.39 11.31
N ARG A 323 -25.78 14.20 12.00
CA ARG A 323 -26.61 13.74 13.13
C ARG A 323 -27.62 12.69 12.67
N ASP A 324 -28.30 12.94 11.55
CA ASP A 324 -29.25 12.00 10.97
C ASP A 324 -28.56 10.71 10.49
N LEU A 325 -27.36 10.81 9.93
CA LEU A 325 -26.60 9.66 9.41
C LEU A 325 -26.01 8.76 10.51
N THR A 326 -25.68 9.34 11.67
CA THR A 326 -24.99 8.67 12.78
C THR A 326 -25.87 8.46 14.02
N SER A 327 -27.12 8.93 14.00
CA SER A 327 -28.10 8.82 15.09
C SER A 327 -27.60 9.32 16.45
N ASN A 328 -26.78 10.38 16.47
CA ASN A 328 -26.12 10.90 17.68
C ASN A 328 -25.33 9.84 18.49
N LEU A 329 -24.84 8.78 17.85
CA LEU A 329 -24.03 7.77 18.52
C LEU A 329 -22.67 8.32 18.93
N THR A 330 -22.18 7.85 20.07
CA THR A 330 -20.81 8.04 20.54
C THR A 330 -19.88 6.94 20.02
N PHE A 331 -18.58 7.14 20.14
CA PHE A 331 -17.60 6.12 19.74
C PHE A 331 -17.78 4.81 20.51
N GLN A 332 -18.08 4.88 21.80
CA GLN A 332 -18.33 3.69 22.63
C GLN A 332 -19.62 2.98 22.21
N GLU A 333 -20.74 3.71 22.07
CA GLU A 333 -22.02 3.11 21.65
C GLU A 333 -21.93 2.44 20.28
N ALA A 334 -21.24 3.07 19.32
CA ALA A 334 -21.02 2.47 17.99
C ALA A 334 -20.15 1.22 18.04
N TYR A 335 -19.12 1.21 18.92
CA TYR A 335 -18.28 0.04 19.12
C TYR A 335 -19.05 -1.11 19.79
N ASP A 336 -19.85 -0.84 20.80
CA ASP A 336 -20.63 -1.87 21.51
C ASP A 336 -21.69 -2.49 20.59
N MET A 337 -22.31 -1.68 19.72
CA MET A 337 -23.30 -2.14 18.77
C MET A 337 -22.72 -2.97 17.62
N THR A 338 -21.52 -2.63 17.11
CA THR A 338 -21.01 -3.21 15.86
C THR A 338 -19.72 -4.01 16.01
N GLY A 339 -19.01 -3.85 17.13
CA GLY A 339 -17.66 -4.34 17.36
C GLY A 339 -16.60 -3.70 16.45
N ARG A 340 -16.93 -2.67 15.66
CA ARG A 340 -15.98 -2.01 14.75
C ARG A 340 -15.32 -0.82 15.43
N VAL A 341 -14.01 -0.73 15.28
CA VAL A 341 -13.21 0.36 15.83
C VAL A 341 -13.19 1.51 14.82
N LEU A 342 -13.79 2.63 15.18
CA LEU A 342 -13.75 3.87 14.41
C LEU A 342 -12.63 4.79 14.91
N GLY A 343 -11.76 5.23 14.00
CA GLY A 343 -10.75 6.26 14.23
C GLY A 343 -11.01 7.53 13.40
N ILE A 344 -11.09 8.69 14.04
CA ILE A 344 -11.22 9.98 13.34
C ILE A 344 -10.08 10.90 13.75
N THR A 345 -9.41 11.53 12.78
CA THR A 345 -8.34 12.49 13.04
C THR A 345 -8.85 13.92 13.12
N VAL A 346 -8.37 14.65 14.12
CA VAL A 346 -8.62 16.08 14.31
C VAL A 346 -7.34 16.80 14.71
N CYS A 347 -7.16 18.03 14.25
CA CYS A 347 -6.04 18.91 14.59
C CYS A 347 -6.54 20.09 15.43
N SER A 348 -5.69 20.56 16.35
CA SER A 348 -5.96 21.82 17.04
C SER A 348 -5.51 22.99 16.18
N PRO A 349 -6.17 24.16 16.24
CA PRO A 349 -5.63 25.39 15.69
C PRO A 349 -4.32 25.85 16.36
N ARG A 350 -4.02 25.34 17.57
CA ARG A 350 -2.88 25.79 18.37
C ARG A 350 -1.61 25.05 17.96
N LYS A 351 -0.54 25.81 17.69
CA LYS A 351 0.76 25.30 17.20
C LYS A 351 1.39 24.19 18.05
N ASN A 352 1.16 24.20 19.37
CA ASN A 352 1.81 23.28 20.31
C ASN A 352 0.92 22.12 20.73
N GLU A 353 -0.28 21.99 20.15
CA GLU A 353 -1.21 20.92 20.48
C GLU A 353 -1.21 19.87 19.37
N PRO A 354 -0.77 18.63 19.65
CA PRO A 354 -0.61 17.62 18.62
C PRO A 354 -1.97 17.11 18.09
N PRO A 355 -2.00 16.58 16.86
CA PRO A 355 -3.19 15.98 16.29
C PRO A 355 -3.65 14.76 17.12
N ARG A 356 -4.97 14.57 17.20
CA ARG A 356 -5.59 13.48 17.96
C ARG A 356 -6.28 12.50 17.04
N CYS A 357 -6.18 11.21 17.39
CA CYS A 357 -7.00 10.15 16.82
C CYS A 357 -8.09 9.79 17.83
N LEU A 358 -9.31 10.24 17.57
CA LEU A 358 -10.50 9.98 18.38
C LEU A 358 -11.04 8.60 18.06
N ASN A 359 -11.26 7.79 19.10
CA ASN A 359 -11.82 6.44 19.01
C ASN A 359 -12.47 6.06 20.36
N TYR A 360 -13.00 4.84 20.46
CA TYR A 360 -13.68 4.39 21.68
C TYR A 360 -12.76 4.31 22.92
N LEU A 361 -11.44 4.16 22.75
CA LEU A 361 -10.49 4.18 23.88
C LEU A 361 -10.08 5.60 24.28
N THR A 362 -9.86 6.48 23.29
CA THR A 362 -9.32 7.84 23.53
C THR A 362 -10.40 8.89 23.78
N ALA A 363 -11.62 8.66 23.27
CA ALA A 363 -12.74 9.58 23.32
C ALA A 363 -14.10 8.84 23.31
N PRO A 364 -14.36 7.92 24.26
CA PRO A 364 -15.53 7.03 24.27
C PRO A 364 -16.86 7.77 24.17
N HIS A 365 -16.99 8.89 24.88
CA HIS A 365 -18.25 9.63 25.02
C HIS A 365 -18.47 10.71 23.96
N VAL A 366 -17.49 10.94 23.07
CA VAL A 366 -17.63 11.95 22.00
C VAL A 366 -18.66 11.47 20.98
N VAL A 367 -19.61 12.35 20.62
CA VAL A 367 -20.61 12.04 19.58
C VAL A 367 -19.96 12.13 18.20
N ILE A 368 -20.14 11.09 17.39
CA ILE A 368 -19.40 10.86 16.16
C ILE A 368 -19.61 12.00 15.16
N TRP A 369 -20.84 12.51 15.01
CA TRP A 369 -21.11 13.63 14.11
C TRP A 369 -20.24 14.86 14.41
N SER A 370 -19.94 15.15 15.69
CA SER A 370 -19.13 16.31 16.06
C SER A 370 -17.65 16.12 15.71
N ALA A 371 -17.14 14.89 15.89
CA ALA A 371 -15.79 14.51 15.49
C ALA A 371 -15.62 14.56 13.96
N VAL A 372 -16.59 14.04 13.20
CA VAL A 372 -16.61 14.11 11.73
C VAL A 372 -16.67 15.56 11.26
N THR A 373 -17.56 16.39 11.86
CA THR A 373 -17.68 17.81 11.51
C THR A 373 -16.36 18.55 11.75
N ALA A 374 -15.70 18.31 12.89
CA ALA A 374 -14.38 18.85 13.19
C ALA A 374 -13.30 18.35 12.21
N SER A 375 -13.33 17.08 11.85
CA SER A 375 -12.41 16.48 10.88
C SER A 375 -12.63 17.03 9.46
N CYS A 376 -13.82 17.52 9.12
CA CYS A 376 -14.11 18.18 7.85
C CYS A 376 -13.87 19.71 7.89
N ALA A 377 -13.53 20.29 9.05
CA ALA A 377 -13.38 21.72 9.23
C ALA A 377 -12.03 22.22 8.67
N PHE A 378 -11.91 22.24 7.34
CA PHE A 378 -10.70 22.68 6.65
C PHE A 378 -10.54 24.22 6.73
N PRO A 379 -9.38 24.76 7.14
CA PRO A 379 -9.13 26.20 7.21
C PRO A 379 -9.42 26.91 5.89
N GLY A 380 -10.14 28.03 5.97
CA GLY A 380 -10.59 28.80 4.80
C GLY A 380 -11.86 28.25 4.15
N LEU A 381 -12.28 27.03 4.46
CA LEU A 381 -13.52 26.41 3.99
C LEU A 381 -14.62 26.48 5.06
N PHE A 382 -14.29 26.02 6.26
CA PHE A 382 -15.19 25.96 7.41
C PHE A 382 -14.51 26.47 8.68
N GLU A 383 -15.29 27.03 9.60
CA GLU A 383 -14.77 27.44 10.91
C GLU A 383 -14.43 26.21 11.77
N ALA A 384 -13.44 26.37 12.65
CA ALA A 384 -13.05 25.33 13.59
C ALA A 384 -14.23 24.97 14.53
N GLN A 385 -14.43 23.67 14.76
CA GLN A 385 -15.61 23.12 15.45
C GLN A 385 -15.28 22.63 16.85
N GLU A 386 -16.25 22.74 17.76
CA GLU A 386 -16.16 22.15 19.10
C GLU A 386 -16.53 20.67 19.07
N LEU A 387 -15.81 19.84 19.83
CA LEU A 387 -16.17 18.44 20.03
C LEU A 387 -17.28 18.36 21.08
N MET A 388 -18.29 17.56 20.79
CA MET A 388 -19.43 17.33 21.69
C MET A 388 -19.36 15.92 22.25
N ALA A 389 -19.84 15.71 23.46
CA ALA A 389 -19.89 14.41 24.13
C ALA A 389 -21.23 14.23 24.85
N LYS A 390 -21.61 12.97 25.09
CA LYS A 390 -22.71 12.66 26.00
C LYS A 390 -22.20 12.67 27.44
N ASP A 391 -22.90 13.37 28.32
CA ASP A 391 -22.69 13.23 29.76
C ASP A 391 -23.27 11.91 30.28
N ARG A 392 -23.15 11.65 31.59
CA ARG A 392 -23.71 10.45 32.23
C ARG A 392 -25.23 10.37 32.19
N PHE A 393 -25.91 11.48 31.90
CA PHE A 393 -27.37 11.58 31.79
C PHE A 393 -27.84 11.50 30.33
N GLY A 394 -26.92 11.36 29.37
CA GLY A 394 -27.21 11.30 27.94
C GLY A 394 -27.36 12.66 27.25
N ASN A 395 -27.14 13.77 27.96
CA ASN A 395 -27.21 15.11 27.38
C ASN A 395 -25.95 15.40 26.56
N ILE A 396 -26.12 16.08 25.43
CA ILE A 396 -25.00 16.48 24.57
C ILE A 396 -24.39 17.78 25.12
N VAL A 397 -23.15 17.70 25.59
CA VAL A 397 -22.38 18.80 26.19
C VAL A 397 -21.02 18.96 25.50
N PRO A 398 -20.33 20.11 25.61
CA PRO A 398 -18.95 20.24 25.14
C PRO A 398 -18.02 19.20 25.78
N PHE A 399 -17.19 18.55 24.96
CA PHE A 399 -16.28 17.49 25.44
C PHE A 399 -15.12 18.04 26.28
N HIS A 400 -14.69 19.26 26.00
CA HIS A 400 -13.60 19.90 26.71
C HIS A 400 -14.09 21.12 27.48
N ALA A 401 -13.52 21.33 28.66
CA ALA A 401 -13.71 22.57 29.39
C ALA A 401 -13.21 23.76 28.54
N PRO A 402 -13.93 24.90 28.56
CA PRO A 402 -13.49 26.11 27.87
C PRO A 402 -12.16 26.60 28.46
N PHE A 403 -11.34 27.22 27.62
CA PHE A 403 -10.13 27.88 28.11
C PHE A 403 -10.49 29.21 28.79
N ALA A 404 -9.80 29.53 29.88
CA ALA A 404 -9.91 30.84 30.54
C ALA A 404 -9.50 32.00 29.61
N THR A 405 -8.57 31.74 28.69
CA THR A 405 -8.02 32.72 27.73
C THR A 405 -7.73 32.06 26.38
N ASP A 406 -8.10 32.72 25.27
CA ASP A 406 -7.69 32.33 23.91
C ASP A 406 -6.40 33.06 23.52
N PRO A 407 -5.36 32.39 23.00
CA PRO A 407 -4.23 33.07 22.38
C PRO A 407 -4.60 33.91 21.14
N GLU A 408 -5.71 33.66 20.44
CA GLU A 408 -6.15 34.44 19.27
C GLU A 408 -7.26 35.47 19.56
N GLN A 409 -8.04 35.30 20.64
CA GLN A 409 -9.27 36.09 20.90
C GLN A 409 -9.27 36.84 22.24
N GLY A 410 -8.23 36.71 23.07
CA GLY A 410 -8.13 37.41 24.36
C GLY A 410 -8.90 36.75 25.52
N PRO A 411 -9.06 37.43 26.67
CA PRO A 411 -9.76 36.90 27.83
C PRO A 411 -11.28 36.89 27.60
N GLY A 412 -11.88 35.70 27.71
CA GLY A 412 -13.29 35.46 27.42
C GLY A 412 -13.51 34.06 26.87
N ALA A 413 -13.69 33.10 27.77
CA ALA A 413 -14.14 31.71 27.55
C ALA A 413 -14.02 31.18 26.10
N SER A 414 -12.79 30.91 25.67
CA SER A 414 -12.57 30.39 24.33
C SER A 414 -12.87 28.90 24.30
N LYS A 415 -13.92 28.56 23.55
CA LYS A 415 -14.30 27.18 23.26
C LYS A 415 -13.12 26.46 22.60
N ARG A 416 -12.81 25.24 23.05
CA ARG A 416 -11.75 24.45 22.44
C ARG A 416 -12.22 23.89 21.10
N ARG A 417 -11.75 24.51 20.02
CA ARG A 417 -12.11 24.17 18.65
C ARG A 417 -11.05 23.30 17.98
N TRP A 418 -11.50 22.54 16.98
CA TRP A 418 -10.73 21.56 16.23
C TRP A 418 -10.95 21.78 14.73
N ARG A 419 -9.95 21.37 13.93
CA ARG A 419 -9.92 21.51 12.46
C ARG A 419 -9.55 20.18 11.80
N ASP A 420 -9.63 20.17 10.48
CA ASP A 420 -9.33 19.02 9.64
C ASP A 420 -7.92 18.46 9.90
N GLY A 421 -7.86 17.15 10.17
CA GLY A 421 -6.63 16.43 10.48
C GLY A 421 -5.66 16.30 9.30
N SER A 422 -6.15 16.43 8.06
CA SER A 422 -5.37 16.23 6.82
C SER A 422 -4.23 17.23 6.61
N LEU A 423 -4.23 18.35 7.33
CA LEU A 423 -3.19 19.36 7.24
C LEU A 423 -1.88 19.00 7.92
N GLU A 424 -1.94 18.27 9.03
CA GLU A 424 -0.75 17.89 9.81
C GLU A 424 -0.54 16.38 9.83
N MET A 425 -1.63 15.59 9.87
CA MET A 425 -1.58 14.14 9.89
C MET A 425 -2.84 13.55 9.23
N ASP A 426 -2.77 13.37 7.92
CA ASP A 426 -3.87 12.81 7.10
C ASP A 426 -4.37 11.45 7.63
N LEU A 427 -3.47 10.52 7.95
CA LEU A 427 -3.84 9.18 8.40
C LEU A 427 -3.07 8.78 9.67
N PRO A 428 -3.75 8.35 10.76
CA PRO A 428 -3.15 8.14 12.07
C PRO A 428 -2.47 6.77 12.20
N MET A 429 -1.62 6.39 11.24
CA MET A 429 -1.04 5.04 11.17
C MET A 429 -0.30 4.66 12.46
N MET A 430 0.55 5.53 13.00
CA MET A 430 1.30 5.26 14.24
C MET A 430 0.38 5.04 15.44
N ARG A 431 -0.68 5.85 15.59
CA ARG A 431 -1.63 5.68 16.69
C ARG A 431 -2.43 4.38 16.56
N LEU A 432 -2.77 3.96 15.34
CA LEU A 432 -3.42 2.67 15.11
C LEU A 432 -2.48 1.49 15.37
N LYS A 433 -1.17 1.62 15.08
CA LYS A 433 -0.15 0.63 15.48
C LYS A 433 -0.13 0.48 16.99
N GLU A 434 -0.03 1.59 17.72
CA GLU A 434 0.08 1.61 19.18
C GLU A 434 -1.18 1.10 19.89
N LEU A 435 -2.35 1.63 19.55
CA LEU A 435 -3.59 1.35 20.28
C LEU A 435 -4.22 0.00 19.92
N PHE A 436 -4.08 -0.42 18.66
CA PHE A 436 -4.82 -1.57 18.13
C PHE A 436 -3.93 -2.64 17.50
N ASN A 437 -2.60 -2.52 17.63
CA ASN A 437 -1.63 -3.47 17.07
C ASN A 437 -1.88 -3.75 15.59
N VAL A 438 -2.10 -2.68 14.82
CA VAL A 438 -2.29 -2.76 13.37
C VAL A 438 -0.93 -2.82 12.70
N ASN A 439 -0.68 -3.83 11.88
CA ASN A 439 0.57 -3.97 11.13
C ASN A 439 0.34 -4.09 9.60
N HIS A 440 -0.91 -4.04 9.15
CA HIS A 440 -1.27 -3.98 7.73
C HIS A 440 -2.34 -2.92 7.50
N PHE A 441 -2.14 -2.11 6.47
CA PHE A 441 -2.99 -0.97 6.18
C PHE A 441 -3.49 -1.05 4.74
N ILE A 442 -4.82 -1.06 4.60
CA ILE A 442 -5.48 -0.83 3.32
C ILE A 442 -5.75 0.67 3.26
N VAL A 443 -5.14 1.38 2.31
CA VAL A 443 -5.22 2.84 2.23
C VAL A 443 -5.91 3.23 0.93
N SER A 444 -7.04 3.92 1.04
CA SER A 444 -7.64 4.63 -0.08
C SER A 444 -7.19 6.09 -0.01
N GLN A 445 -6.37 6.50 -0.98
CA GLN A 445 -5.74 7.82 -1.02
C GLN A 445 -6.32 8.64 -2.18
N THR A 446 -7.00 9.73 -1.84
CA THR A 446 -7.70 10.61 -2.80
C THR A 446 -7.08 12.01 -2.88
N ASN A 447 -6.05 12.31 -2.08
CA ASN A 447 -5.33 13.57 -2.13
C ASN A 447 -4.49 13.70 -3.42
N PRO A 448 -4.81 14.66 -4.31
CA PRO A 448 -4.13 14.78 -5.61
C PRO A 448 -2.64 15.14 -5.49
N HIS A 449 -2.25 15.83 -4.42
CA HIS A 449 -0.86 16.23 -4.17
C HIS A 449 0.06 15.07 -3.79
N ILE A 450 -0.50 13.94 -3.33
CA ILE A 450 0.26 12.73 -2.95
C ILE A 450 0.49 11.82 -4.17
N SER A 451 -0.31 11.96 -5.23
CA SER A 451 -0.21 11.15 -6.46
C SER A 451 1.19 11.20 -7.13
N PRO A 452 1.85 12.35 -7.29
CA PRO A 452 3.22 12.42 -7.81
C PRO A 452 4.23 11.70 -6.91
N LEU A 453 4.12 11.85 -5.59
CA LEU A 453 5.02 11.23 -4.62
C LEU A 453 4.87 9.71 -4.60
N LEU A 454 3.63 9.20 -4.71
CA LEU A 454 3.36 7.76 -4.82
C LEU A 454 3.95 7.20 -6.11
N ARG A 455 3.78 7.89 -7.25
CA ARG A 455 4.39 7.50 -8.52
C ARG A 455 5.92 7.50 -8.45
N MET A 456 6.53 8.47 -7.77
CA MET A 456 7.97 8.49 -7.51
C MET A 456 8.41 7.31 -6.63
N LYS A 457 7.67 6.99 -5.56
CA LYS A 457 7.96 5.81 -4.73
C LYS A 457 7.85 4.51 -5.52
N GLU A 458 6.84 4.37 -6.38
CA GLU A 458 6.72 3.21 -7.28
C GLU A 458 7.91 3.11 -8.25
N LEU A 459 8.34 4.24 -8.84
CA LEU A 459 9.52 4.29 -9.70
C LEU A 459 10.79 3.92 -8.92
N VAL A 460 11.00 4.49 -7.74
CA VAL A 460 12.15 4.16 -6.89
C VAL A 460 12.11 2.70 -6.45
N ARG A 461 10.95 2.11 -6.22
CA ARG A 461 10.84 0.68 -5.88
C ARG A 461 11.10 -0.23 -7.08
N ALA A 462 10.64 0.17 -8.27
CA ALA A 462 10.87 -0.56 -9.51
C ALA A 462 12.34 -0.49 -9.98
N TYR A 463 13.05 0.61 -9.72
CA TYR A 463 14.44 0.82 -10.15
C TYR A 463 15.48 0.62 -9.03
N GLY A 464 15.11 0.77 -7.76
CA GLY A 464 16.00 0.76 -6.60
C GLY A 464 16.16 -0.62 -5.94
N GLY A 465 16.20 -1.68 -6.75
CA GLY A 465 16.29 -3.07 -6.30
C GLY A 465 17.20 -3.31 -5.09
N ARG A 466 16.76 -4.23 -4.21
CA ARG A 466 17.39 -4.72 -2.97
C ARG A 466 17.47 -3.80 -1.75
N PHE A 467 17.34 -2.46 -1.86
CA PHE A 467 17.41 -1.59 -0.66
C PHE A 467 16.06 -1.19 -0.04
N ALA A 468 14.96 -1.31 -0.78
CA ALA A 468 13.63 -0.90 -0.29
C ALA A 468 12.86 -1.98 0.49
N GLY A 469 13.37 -3.21 0.57
CA GLY A 469 12.65 -4.36 1.16
C GLY A 469 12.76 -4.51 2.68
N LYS A 470 13.42 -3.58 3.39
CA LYS A 470 13.71 -3.68 4.84
C LYS A 470 13.12 -2.54 5.70
N ALA A 471 12.21 -1.72 5.17
CA ALA A 471 11.62 -0.60 5.92
C ALA A 471 10.11 -0.73 6.08
#